data_AF-A0A9N9QYH5-F1
#
_entry.id   AF-A0A9N9QYH5-F1
#
_cell.length_a   1.000
_cell.length_b   1.000
_cell.length_c   1.000
_cell.angle_alpha   90.00
_cell.angle_beta   90.00
_cell.angle_gamma   90.00
#
_symmetry.space_group_name_H-M   'P 1'
#
loop_
_entity.id
_entity.type
_entity.pdbx_description
1 polymer ?
#
loop_
_entity_poly.entity_id
_entity_poly.type
_entity_poly.pdbx_seq_one_letter_code
_entity_poly.pdbx_strand_id
1 'polypeptide(L)'
;MSMFMSTICSLVLFAVTCETAHDFPPGFEFGVGSAAYQIEGGWNASDKGESIWDRFTHTYPHLILNKDNGDVACDSYHKWQTDVDMVADIGANFYRFSISWPRLLPTGFSNYISDDGKNYYNSLINRLLEKGIKPMITIYHWDLPQSLQDLGKIHELNNIKTVSKYLRVVV
;
A
#
# COMPACT_ATOMS: atom_id res chain seq x y z
N MET A 1 -77.74 -33.86 13.00
CA MET A 1 -76.89 -35.06 12.83
C MET A 1 -75.78 -34.72 11.84
N SER A 2 -74.54 -34.65 12.34
CA SER A 2 -73.25 -34.79 11.63
C SER A 2 -72.93 -33.80 10.48
N MET A 3 -71.98 -32.85 10.67
CA MET A 3 -70.56 -32.90 10.23
C MET A 3 -70.42 -33.05 8.70
N PHE A 4 -69.72 -32.21 7.95
CA PHE A 4 -68.26 -32.04 8.01
C PHE A 4 -67.83 -30.67 7.44
N MET A 5 -67.03 -29.95 8.22
CA MET A 5 -66.28 -28.78 7.81
C MET A 5 -64.91 -29.26 7.31
N SER A 6 -64.66 -29.22 6.00
CA SER A 6 -63.38 -29.64 5.41
C SER A 6 -62.47 -28.43 5.28
N THR A 7 -61.74 -28.11 6.36
CA THR A 7 -60.68 -27.11 6.35
C THR A 7 -59.43 -27.73 5.69
N ILE A 8 -59.15 -27.34 4.45
CA ILE A 8 -57.87 -27.65 3.80
C ILE A 8 -56.83 -26.71 4.42
N CYS A 9 -56.04 -27.25 5.36
CA CYS A 9 -54.89 -26.58 5.92
C CYS A 9 -53.74 -26.70 4.90
N SER A 10 -53.56 -25.67 4.06
CA SER A 10 -52.37 -25.55 3.22
C SER A 10 -51.17 -25.30 4.14
N LEU A 11 -50.41 -26.37 4.40
CA LEU A 11 -49.10 -26.27 5.05
C LEU A 11 -48.17 -25.53 4.07
N VAL A 12 -48.00 -24.22 4.26
CA VAL A 12 -46.91 -23.49 3.64
C VAL A 12 -45.65 -23.90 4.40
N LEU A 13 -44.90 -24.86 3.86
CA LEU A 13 -43.51 -25.07 4.26
C LEU A 13 -42.74 -23.81 3.84
N PHE A 14 -42.62 -22.85 4.75
CA PHE A 14 -41.47 -21.97 4.72
C PHE A 14 -40.26 -22.85 5.04
N ALA A 15 -39.58 -23.31 4.00
CA ALA A 15 -38.19 -23.69 4.15
C ALA A 15 -37.48 -22.45 4.69
N VAL A 16 -37.15 -22.45 5.98
CA VAL A 16 -36.15 -21.53 6.52
C VAL A 16 -34.86 -21.95 5.84
N THR A 17 -34.56 -21.32 4.70
CA THR A 17 -33.21 -21.31 4.20
C THR A 17 -32.42 -20.62 5.29
N CYS A 18 -31.59 -21.39 6.00
CA CYS A 18 -30.51 -20.80 6.77
C CYS A 18 -29.64 -20.10 5.72
N GLU A 19 -29.89 -18.81 5.49
CA GLU A 19 -28.94 -17.94 4.82
C GLU A 19 -27.71 -17.96 5.71
N THR A 20 -26.76 -18.82 5.37
CA THR A 20 -25.39 -18.69 5.83
C THR A 20 -24.86 -17.42 5.17
N ALA A 21 -25.22 -16.26 5.74
CA ALA A 21 -24.75 -14.96 5.28
C ALA A 21 -23.25 -14.83 5.62
N HIS A 22 -22.44 -15.52 4.81
CA HIS A 22 -20.98 -15.52 4.86
C HIS A 22 -20.37 -14.96 3.56
N ASP A 23 -21.21 -14.56 2.61
CA ASP A 23 -20.76 -13.96 1.36
C ASP A 23 -20.56 -12.46 1.52
N PHE A 24 -19.49 -11.95 0.94
CA PHE A 24 -19.22 -10.52 0.87
C PHE A 24 -20.15 -9.86 -0.16
N PRO A 25 -20.48 -8.57 0.01
CA PRO A 25 -21.37 -7.89 -0.93
C PRO A 25 -20.78 -7.89 -2.35
N PRO A 26 -21.62 -7.89 -3.40
CA PRO A 26 -21.14 -7.81 -4.78
C PRO A 26 -20.21 -6.61 -4.97
N GLY A 27 -19.04 -6.85 -5.58
CA GLY A 27 -18.01 -5.84 -5.77
C GLY A 27 -17.12 -5.57 -4.56
N PHE A 28 -17.26 -6.33 -3.47
CA PHE A 28 -16.25 -6.33 -2.40
C PHE A 28 -14.91 -6.83 -2.94
N GLU A 29 -13.84 -6.10 -2.64
CA GLU A 29 -12.49 -6.44 -3.07
C GLU A 29 -11.61 -6.83 -1.89
N PHE A 30 -10.88 -7.93 -2.06
CA PHE A 30 -9.81 -8.35 -1.18
C PHE A 30 -8.47 -7.88 -1.72
N GLY A 31 -7.62 -7.40 -0.83
CA GLY A 31 -6.30 -6.95 -1.21
C GLY A 31 -5.32 -7.11 -0.07
N VAL A 32 -4.05 -6.88 -0.38
CA VAL A 32 -2.98 -6.80 0.61
C VAL A 32 -2.35 -5.41 0.58
N GLY A 33 -1.65 -5.06 1.66
CA GLY A 33 -1.12 -3.72 1.86
C GLY A 33 0.31 -3.72 2.38
N SER A 34 1.14 -2.83 1.85
CA SER A 34 2.52 -2.60 2.30
C SER A 34 2.87 -1.10 2.35
N ALA A 35 4.06 -0.79 2.86
CA ALA A 35 4.64 0.55 2.88
C ALA A 35 6.12 0.49 2.50
N ALA A 36 6.57 1.47 1.72
CA ALA A 36 7.88 1.47 1.08
C ALA A 36 9.03 1.22 2.06
N TYR A 37 9.15 2.02 3.13
CA TYR A 37 10.23 1.84 4.12
C TYR A 37 10.19 0.46 4.81
N GLN A 38 8.99 -0.12 4.96
CA GLN A 38 8.82 -1.38 5.68
C GLN A 38 9.20 -2.61 4.85
N ILE A 39 9.20 -2.54 3.52
CA ILE A 39 9.42 -3.70 2.64
C ILE A 39 10.54 -3.53 1.62
N GLU A 40 10.80 -2.31 1.13
CA GLU A 40 11.65 -2.12 -0.06
C GLU A 40 13.12 -2.45 0.20
N GLY A 41 13.68 -1.96 1.31
CA GLY A 41 15.13 -1.91 1.44
C GLY A 41 15.76 -1.03 0.36
N GLY A 42 17.00 -1.36 -0.02
CA GLY A 42 17.74 -0.59 -1.03
C GLY A 42 17.79 0.89 -0.65
N TRP A 43 18.02 1.16 0.64
CA TRP A 43 17.80 2.47 1.25
C TRP A 43 18.68 3.57 0.65
N ASN A 44 19.84 3.20 0.09
CA ASN A 44 20.79 4.06 -0.60
C ASN A 44 21.10 3.54 -2.02
N ALA A 45 20.24 2.69 -2.58
CA ALA A 45 20.43 2.16 -3.92
C ALA A 45 20.19 3.26 -4.98
N SER A 46 20.97 3.22 -6.05
CA SER A 46 20.96 4.23 -7.12
C SER A 46 21.15 5.64 -6.56
N ASP A 47 20.15 6.50 -6.71
CA ASP A 47 20.11 7.88 -6.28
C ASP A 47 19.09 8.13 -5.18
N LYS A 48 18.52 7.09 -4.54
CA LYS A 48 17.57 7.27 -3.43
C LYS A 48 18.17 8.14 -2.33
N GLY A 49 17.43 9.16 -1.93
CA GLY A 49 17.76 10.02 -0.80
C GLY A 49 17.52 9.36 0.57
N GLU A 50 18.10 9.96 1.60
CA GLU A 50 17.85 9.59 2.99
C GLU A 50 16.46 10.04 3.43
N SER A 51 15.71 9.16 4.10
CA SER A 51 14.46 9.46 4.79
C SER A 51 14.69 9.73 6.28
N ILE A 52 13.67 10.28 6.95
CA ILE A 52 13.69 10.43 8.42
C ILE A 52 13.85 9.10 9.17
N TRP A 53 13.35 8.00 8.62
CA TRP A 53 13.50 6.69 9.24
C TRP A 53 14.89 6.09 9.03
N ASP A 54 15.51 6.31 7.87
CA ASP A 54 16.92 5.96 7.63
C ASP A 54 17.79 6.63 8.71
N ARG A 55 17.68 7.96 8.84
CA ARG A 55 18.43 8.70 9.85
C ARG A 55 18.12 8.25 11.28
N PHE A 56 16.84 8.09 11.60
CA PHE A 56 16.41 7.74 12.96
C PHE A 56 16.97 6.38 13.39
N THR A 57 16.83 5.35 12.56
CA THR A 57 17.28 3.99 12.89
C THR A 57 18.81 3.87 12.93
N HIS A 58 19.54 4.61 12.08
CA HIS A 58 21.00 4.67 12.12
C HIS A 58 21.54 5.46 13.32
N THR A 59 20.87 6.55 13.70
CA THR A 59 21.32 7.42 14.81
C THR A 59 20.94 6.86 16.18
N TYR A 60 19.74 6.30 16.29
CA TYR A 60 19.16 5.83 17.55
C TYR A 60 18.74 4.35 17.48
N PRO A 61 19.66 3.42 17.13
CA PRO A 61 19.30 2.01 16.99
C PRO A 61 18.76 1.41 18.29
N HIS A 62 19.20 1.93 19.44
CA HIS A 62 18.73 1.50 20.76
C HIS A 62 17.26 1.83 21.05
N LEU A 63 16.61 2.68 20.24
CA LEU A 63 15.18 2.96 20.33
C LEU A 63 14.32 1.95 19.55
N ILE A 64 14.96 1.07 18.77
CA ILE A 64 14.30 -0.05 18.08
C ILE A 64 14.52 -1.32 18.90
N LEU A 65 13.45 -2.09 19.12
CA LEU A 65 13.44 -3.28 20.00
C LEU A 65 14.64 -4.21 19.79
N ASN A 66 15.01 -4.47 18.54
CA ASN A 66 16.11 -5.35 18.14
C ASN A 66 17.30 -4.60 17.52
N LYS A 67 17.29 -3.26 17.52
CA LYS A 67 18.26 -2.43 16.79
C LYS A 67 18.24 -2.63 15.26
N ASP A 68 17.14 -3.16 14.74
CA ASP A 68 16.91 -3.34 13.31
C ASP A 68 16.73 -2.00 12.59
N ASN A 69 16.93 -2.02 11.28
CA ASN A 69 16.69 -0.89 10.38
C ASN A 69 16.00 -1.36 9.09
N GLY A 70 15.56 -0.40 8.26
CA GLY A 70 14.93 -0.66 6.96
C GLY A 70 15.91 -0.83 5.80
N ASP A 71 17.21 -1.05 6.04
CA ASP A 71 18.23 -0.99 4.98
C ASP A 71 17.99 -2.05 3.89
N VAL A 72 17.56 -3.23 4.33
CA VAL A 72 17.21 -4.38 3.47
C VAL A 72 15.73 -4.71 3.55
N ALA A 73 15.14 -4.71 4.75
CA ALA A 73 13.73 -5.08 4.97
C ALA A 73 13.37 -6.44 4.32
N CYS A 74 12.31 -6.48 3.50
CA CYS A 74 11.93 -7.66 2.71
C CYS A 74 12.69 -7.76 1.37
N ASP A 75 13.52 -6.77 1.05
CA ASP A 75 14.27 -6.63 -0.19
C ASP A 75 13.36 -6.48 -1.43
N SER A 76 12.16 -5.92 -1.24
CA SER A 76 11.17 -5.73 -2.30
C SER A 76 11.66 -4.81 -3.42
N TYR A 77 12.63 -3.92 -3.17
CA TYR A 77 13.26 -3.12 -4.23
C TYR A 77 13.89 -4.01 -5.33
N HIS A 78 14.50 -5.14 -4.94
CA HIS A 78 15.07 -6.09 -5.88
C HIS A 78 14.11 -7.26 -6.21
N LYS A 79 13.15 -7.56 -5.32
CA LYS A 79 12.25 -8.73 -5.41
C LYS A 79 10.80 -8.39 -5.72
N TRP A 80 10.52 -7.19 -6.21
CA TRP A 80 9.16 -6.74 -6.49
C TRP A 80 8.39 -7.68 -7.44
N GLN A 81 9.06 -8.37 -8.37
CA GLN A 81 8.41 -9.36 -9.23
C GLN A 81 7.84 -10.53 -8.41
N THR A 82 8.62 -11.01 -7.44
CA THR A 82 8.20 -12.06 -6.51
C THR A 82 7.02 -11.59 -5.66
N ASP A 83 7.04 -10.34 -5.20
CA ASP A 83 5.90 -9.77 -4.48
C ASP A 83 4.63 -9.79 -5.33
N VAL A 84 4.71 -9.35 -6.60
CA VAL A 84 3.55 -9.37 -7.50
C VAL A 84 3.05 -10.79 -7.77
N ASP A 85 3.95 -11.75 -7.97
CA ASP A 85 3.56 -13.14 -8.15
C ASP A 85 2.87 -13.70 -6.89
N MET A 86 3.37 -13.40 -5.68
CA MET A 86 2.70 -13.80 -4.43
C MET A 86 1.32 -13.15 -4.25
N VAL A 87 1.16 -11.87 -4.60
CA VAL A 87 -0.13 -11.18 -4.56
C VAL A 87 -1.13 -11.85 -5.51
N ALA A 88 -0.67 -12.23 -6.71
CA ALA A 88 -1.50 -12.94 -7.69
C ALA A 88 -1.90 -14.33 -7.17
N ASP A 89 -0.97 -15.07 -6.58
CA ASP A 89 -1.21 -16.43 -6.07
C ASP A 89 -2.22 -16.46 -4.91
N ILE A 90 -2.26 -15.40 -4.08
CA ILE A 90 -3.27 -15.23 -3.01
C ILE A 90 -4.65 -14.89 -3.59
N GLY A 91 -4.74 -14.49 -4.87
CA GLY A 91 -5.99 -14.10 -5.52
C GLY A 91 -6.49 -12.71 -5.13
N ALA A 92 -5.58 -11.80 -4.77
CA ALA A 92 -5.92 -10.44 -4.41
C ALA A 92 -6.45 -9.64 -5.61
N ASN A 93 -7.53 -8.88 -5.41
CA ASN A 93 -8.09 -7.96 -6.39
C ASN A 93 -7.27 -6.68 -6.52
N PHE A 94 -6.66 -6.21 -5.43
CA PHE A 94 -5.80 -5.04 -5.43
C PHE A 94 -4.56 -5.22 -4.55
N TYR A 95 -3.51 -4.47 -4.89
CA TYR A 95 -2.34 -4.30 -4.04
C TYR A 95 -2.20 -2.85 -3.64
N ARG A 96 -2.31 -2.59 -2.34
CA ARG A 96 -2.00 -1.27 -1.77
C ARG A 96 -0.51 -1.20 -1.45
N PHE A 97 0.20 -0.25 -2.03
CA PHE A 97 1.60 0.03 -1.69
C PHE A 97 1.80 1.54 -1.58
N SER A 98 2.89 1.97 -0.93
CA SER A 98 3.27 3.38 -0.92
C SER A 98 4.45 3.65 -1.84
N ILE A 99 4.53 4.88 -2.35
CA ILE A 99 5.72 5.36 -3.05
C ILE A 99 6.65 5.98 -2.01
N SER A 100 7.93 5.59 -2.04
CA SER A 100 8.96 6.28 -1.29
C SER A 100 9.29 7.62 -1.92
N TRP A 101 8.95 8.69 -1.20
CA TRP A 101 9.26 10.06 -1.63
C TRP A 101 10.75 10.24 -1.91
N PRO A 102 11.69 9.91 -1.00
CA PRO A 102 13.11 10.11 -1.28
C PRO A 102 13.66 9.16 -2.36
N ARG A 103 12.95 8.09 -2.74
CA ARG A 103 13.31 7.31 -3.94
C ARG A 103 12.88 8.01 -5.22
N LEU A 104 11.68 8.59 -5.25
CA LEU A 104 11.17 9.27 -6.44
C LEU A 104 11.80 10.67 -6.63
N LEU A 105 11.94 11.43 -5.53
CA LEU A 105 12.55 12.75 -5.46
C LEU A 105 13.68 12.74 -4.43
N PRO A 106 14.91 12.34 -4.81
CA PRO A 106 16.05 12.22 -3.89
C PRO A 106 16.38 13.45 -3.05
N THR A 107 16.22 14.63 -3.64
CA THR A 107 16.45 15.90 -2.95
C THR A 107 15.26 16.34 -2.09
N GLY A 108 14.14 15.60 -2.17
CA GLY A 108 12.83 15.94 -1.64
C GLY A 108 12.02 16.92 -2.49
N PHE A 109 12.62 17.51 -3.52
CA PHE A 109 12.01 18.54 -4.35
C PHE A 109 11.79 18.08 -5.79
N SER A 110 10.73 18.59 -6.43
CA SER A 110 10.32 18.20 -7.79
C SER A 110 11.25 18.71 -8.91
N ASN A 111 12.37 19.36 -8.59
CA ASN A 111 13.37 19.80 -9.58
C ASN A 111 14.30 18.66 -9.99
N TYR A 112 14.31 17.55 -9.25
CA TYR A 112 15.05 16.35 -9.61
C TYR A 112 14.18 15.12 -9.33
N ILE A 113 13.90 14.35 -10.38
CA ILE A 113 13.10 13.12 -10.32
C ILE A 113 14.01 11.96 -10.71
N SER A 114 14.12 10.96 -9.85
CA SER A 114 14.96 9.77 -10.10
C SER A 114 14.43 8.96 -11.28
N ASP A 115 15.30 8.65 -12.24
CA ASP A 115 14.98 7.72 -13.33
C ASP A 115 14.81 6.28 -12.82
N ASP A 116 15.66 5.85 -11.90
CA ASP A 116 15.57 4.53 -11.27
C ASP A 116 14.28 4.38 -10.45
N GLY A 117 13.98 5.35 -9.58
CA GLY A 117 12.76 5.38 -8.78
C GLY A 117 11.51 5.37 -9.65
N LYS A 118 11.46 6.18 -10.72
CA LYS A 118 10.35 6.14 -11.70
C LYS A 118 10.22 4.76 -12.35
N ASN A 119 11.33 4.17 -12.80
CA ASN A 119 11.31 2.87 -13.46
C ASN A 119 10.85 1.76 -12.52
N TYR A 120 11.32 1.75 -11.28
CA TYR A 120 10.89 0.79 -10.25
C TYR A 120 9.36 0.79 -10.06
N TYR A 121 8.75 1.95 -9.78
CA TYR A 121 7.30 2.02 -9.58
C TYR A 121 6.51 1.76 -10.87
N ASN A 122 6.99 2.22 -12.03
CA ASN A 122 6.35 1.91 -13.30
C ASN A 122 6.37 0.40 -13.59
N SER A 123 7.49 -0.28 -13.34
CA SER A 123 7.61 -1.73 -13.52
C SER A 123 6.68 -2.49 -12.57
N LEU A 124 6.62 -2.09 -11.29
CA LEU A 124 5.69 -2.65 -10.31
C LEU A 124 4.23 -2.48 -10.76
N ILE A 125 3.83 -1.26 -11.14
CA ILE A 125 2.47 -0.94 -11.60
C ILE A 125 2.11 -1.74 -12.85
N ASN A 126 2.98 -1.73 -13.86
CA ASN A 126 2.73 -2.44 -15.12
C ASN A 126 2.52 -3.94 -14.87
N ARG A 127 3.36 -4.55 -14.02
CA ARG A 127 3.25 -5.97 -13.72
C ARG A 127 2.00 -6.33 -12.91
N LEU A 128 1.56 -5.48 -11.98
CA LEU A 128 0.29 -5.66 -11.29
C LEU A 128 -0.87 -5.66 -12.29
N LEU A 129 -0.87 -4.69 -13.22
CA LEU A 129 -1.89 -4.59 -14.27
C LEU A 129 -1.85 -5.80 -15.22
N GLU A 130 -0.68 -6.29 -15.61
CA GLU A 130 -0.51 -7.52 -16.39
C GLU A 130 -1.14 -8.75 -15.70
N LYS A 131 -1.11 -8.79 -14.37
CA LYS A 131 -1.70 -9.87 -13.56
C LYS A 131 -3.17 -9.63 -13.21
N GLY A 132 -3.78 -8.53 -13.69
CA GLY A 132 -5.17 -8.17 -13.38
C GLY A 132 -5.36 -7.67 -11.94
N ILE A 133 -4.29 -7.27 -11.25
CA ILE A 133 -4.31 -6.73 -9.89
C ILE A 133 -4.36 -5.22 -9.97
N LYS A 134 -5.33 -4.61 -9.29
CA LYS A 134 -5.45 -3.14 -9.25
C LYS A 134 -4.39 -2.52 -8.33
N PRO A 135 -3.54 -1.59 -8.82
CA PRO A 135 -2.64 -0.84 -7.95
C PRO A 135 -3.42 0.20 -7.14
N MET A 136 -3.22 0.23 -5.82
CA MET A 136 -3.75 1.25 -4.92
C MET A 136 -2.59 2.00 -4.25
N ILE A 137 -2.36 3.24 -4.69
CA ILE A 137 -1.12 3.96 -4.33
C ILE A 137 -1.35 4.86 -3.12
N THR A 138 -0.56 4.64 -2.07
CA THR A 138 -0.42 5.57 -0.95
C THR A 138 0.72 6.55 -1.25
N ILE A 139 0.40 7.83 -1.37
CA ILE A 139 1.39 8.82 -1.84
C ILE A 139 2.42 9.16 -0.76
N TYR A 140 2.03 9.09 0.52
CA TYR A 140 2.94 9.31 1.64
C TYR A 140 2.66 8.32 2.77
N HIS A 141 3.69 7.60 3.21
CA HIS A 141 3.60 6.64 4.32
C HIS A 141 4.80 6.78 5.27
N TRP A 142 4.98 8.00 5.78
CA TRP A 142 5.89 8.35 6.89
C TRP A 142 7.38 8.31 6.59
N ASP A 143 7.79 8.22 5.33
CA ASP A 143 9.19 8.19 4.90
C ASP A 143 9.63 9.51 4.27
N LEU A 144 9.42 10.62 4.98
CA LEU A 144 9.77 11.95 4.48
C LEU A 144 11.29 12.05 4.17
N PRO A 145 11.69 12.69 3.05
CA PRO A 145 13.09 13.02 2.80
C PRO A 145 13.69 13.83 3.96
N GLN A 146 14.85 13.42 4.44
CA GLN A 146 15.55 14.08 5.54
C GLN A 146 15.91 15.54 5.18
N SER A 147 16.22 15.81 3.92
CA SER A 147 16.45 17.17 3.41
C SER A 147 15.28 18.12 3.67
N LEU A 148 14.03 17.63 3.68
CA LEU A 148 12.85 18.43 4.01
C LEU A 148 12.67 18.58 5.52
N GLN A 149 12.97 17.54 6.29
CA GLN A 149 12.96 17.56 7.76
C GLN A 149 13.97 18.58 8.32
N ASP A 150 15.19 18.61 7.77
CA ASP A 150 16.28 19.50 8.20
C ASP A 150 15.95 20.97 7.98
N LEU A 151 15.12 21.27 6.97
CA LEU A 151 14.64 22.62 6.71
C LEU A 151 13.53 23.07 7.69
N GLY A 152 13.15 22.24 8.67
CA GLY A 152 12.07 22.53 9.62
C GLY A 152 10.67 22.57 8.98
N LYS A 153 10.55 22.17 7.70
CA LYS A 153 9.36 22.41 6.86
C LYS A 153 8.14 21.57 7.22
N ILE A 154 8.25 20.58 8.12
CA ILE A 154 7.09 19.81 8.57
C ILE A 154 6.18 20.64 9.47
N HIS A 155 6.74 21.50 10.33
CA HIS A 155 5.90 22.41 11.13
C HIS A 155 5.33 23.55 10.27
N GLU A 156 6.00 23.88 9.15
CA GLU A 156 5.48 24.75 8.10
C GLU A 156 4.69 24.00 7.00
N LEU A 157 3.85 23.03 7.37
CA LEU A 157 2.84 22.44 6.46
C LEU A 157 1.79 23.47 5.95
N ASN A 158 1.97 24.76 6.23
CA ASN A 158 1.42 25.86 5.43
C ASN A 158 2.01 25.93 4.01
N ASN A 159 3.02 25.13 3.66
CA ASN A 159 3.57 25.06 2.30
C ASN A 159 2.95 23.92 1.48
N ILE A 160 1.61 23.92 1.38
CA ILE A 160 0.77 23.08 0.48
C ILE A 160 1.40 22.91 -0.91
N LYS A 161 2.19 23.89 -1.37
CA LYS A 161 2.95 23.86 -2.63
C LYS A 161 3.93 22.70 -2.75
N THR A 162 4.69 22.33 -1.71
CA THR A 162 5.69 21.24 -1.82
C THR A 162 5.00 19.89 -1.95
N VAL A 163 4.02 19.62 -1.07
CA VAL A 163 3.19 18.42 -1.16
C VAL A 163 2.41 18.39 -2.48
N SER A 164 1.84 19.53 -2.90
CA SER A 164 1.15 19.64 -4.20
C SER A 164 2.08 19.36 -5.39
N LYS A 165 3.34 19.83 -5.35
CA LYS A 165 4.33 19.53 -6.40
C LYS A 165 4.70 18.05 -6.43
N TYR A 166 4.85 17.42 -5.27
CA TYR A 166 5.07 15.98 -5.18
C TYR A 166 3.88 15.20 -5.71
N LEU A 167 2.65 15.56 -5.30
CA LEU A 167 1.41 14.98 -5.81
C LEU A 167 1.32 15.05 -7.35
N ARG A 168 1.75 16.15 -7.97
CA ARG A 168 1.79 16.32 -9.44
C ARG A 168 2.84 15.47 -10.16
N VAL A 169 3.81 14.91 -9.45
CA VAL A 169 4.77 13.96 -10.05
C VAL A 169 4.21 12.54 -10.00
N VAL A 170 3.40 12.24 -8.99
CA VAL A 170 2.81 10.91 -8.78
C VAL A 170 1.52 10.70 -9.58
N VAL A 171 0.71 11.75 -9.75
CA VAL A 171 -0.57 11.77 -10.49
C VAL A 171 -0.36 12.32 -11.89
#